data_AF-A0A7J0GJ61-F1
#
_entry.id   AF-A0A7J0GJ61-F1
#
_cell.length_a   1.000
_cell.length_b   1.000
_cell.length_c   1.000
_cell.angle_alpha   90.00
_cell.angle_beta   90.00
_cell.angle_gamma   90.00
#
_symmetry.space_group_name_H-M   'P 1'
#
loop_
_entity.id
_entity.type
_entity.pdbx_description
1 polymer ?
#
loop_
_entity_poly.entity_id
_entity_poly.type
_entity_poly.pdbx_seq_one_letter_code
_entity_poly.pdbx_strand_id
1 'polypeptide(L)'
;MPSATKGNHGSPGKEKTTTAHKQNLTTMTFLVWLSNNIEKALVDAFDPIGVNNRNSIFWIAHPGGPTIVDLIEAKLSLKEEKLKASQHVLREYSVLFILDEMRNNSAEVGKLTTGEGLEWGVLFGIGLSVTVETVVLRSVSTSYLLIGSRAH
;
A
#
# COMPACT_ATOMS: atom_id res chain seq x y z
N MET A 1 26.32 44.65 27.54
CA MET A 1 24.85 44.66 27.71
C MET A 1 24.20 44.95 26.35
N PRO A 2 23.01 44.38 26.06
CA PRO A 2 22.89 43.27 25.11
C PRO A 2 22.09 43.62 23.85
N SER A 3 22.16 42.74 22.83
CA SER A 3 20.96 42.37 22.05
C SER A 3 21.13 40.95 21.54
N ALA A 4 20.33 40.05 22.11
CA ALA A 4 20.10 38.71 21.64
C ALA A 4 18.71 38.68 21.00
N THR A 5 18.59 38.06 19.82
CA THR A 5 17.33 37.47 19.36
C THR A 5 17.64 36.15 18.69
N LYS A 6 17.20 35.07 19.34
CA LYS A 6 17.14 33.71 18.80
C LYS A 6 15.99 33.63 17.79
N GLY A 7 16.27 33.09 16.60
CA GLY A 7 15.27 32.57 15.68
C GLY A 7 15.52 31.08 15.47
N ASN A 8 14.75 30.25 16.16
CA ASN A 8 14.58 28.83 15.95
C ASN A 8 14.13 28.56 14.49
N HIS A 9 14.61 27.54 13.80
CA HIS A 9 13.82 26.81 12.78
C HIS A 9 14.38 25.39 12.60
N GLY A 10 13.44 24.44 12.70
CA GLY A 10 13.68 23.02 12.83
C GLY A 10 14.08 22.32 11.53
N SER A 11 14.58 21.11 11.72
CA SER A 11 14.93 20.14 10.68
C SER A 11 13.80 19.93 9.67
N PRO A 12 14.06 19.98 8.36
CA PRO A 12 13.12 19.44 7.38
C PRO A 12 13.22 17.91 7.38
N GLY A 13 12.08 17.28 7.63
CA GLY A 13 11.90 15.84 7.57
C GLY A 13 12.26 15.26 6.21
N LYS A 14 12.68 13.99 6.22
CA LYS A 14 12.92 13.20 5.02
C LYS A 14 11.63 13.13 4.21
N GLU A 15 11.68 13.77 3.05
CA GLU A 15 10.66 13.79 2.02
C GLU A 15 10.34 12.34 1.61
N LYS A 16 9.07 11.94 1.71
CA LYS A 16 8.59 10.67 1.17
C LYS A 16 8.53 10.82 -0.35
N THR A 17 9.34 10.06 -1.07
CA THR A 17 9.37 10.06 -2.54
C THR A 17 8.08 9.43 -3.08
N THR A 18 7.21 10.25 -3.66
CA THR A 18 6.04 9.82 -4.44
C THR A 18 6.37 9.97 -5.93
N THR A 19 6.37 8.87 -6.68
CA THR A 19 6.54 8.91 -8.15
C THR A 19 5.19 8.65 -8.81
N ALA A 20 4.66 9.63 -9.54
CA ALA A 20 3.40 9.52 -10.28
C ALA A 20 3.68 9.43 -11.79
N HIS A 21 3.11 8.42 -12.47
CA HIS A 21 3.18 8.24 -13.93
C HIS A 21 1.76 8.26 -14.52
N LYS A 22 1.51 9.05 -15.56
CA LYS A 22 0.15 9.35 -16.08
C LYS A 22 -0.02 8.93 -17.54
N GLN A 23 -0.95 8.03 -17.84
CA GLN A 23 -1.37 7.64 -19.19
C GLN A 23 -2.91 7.49 -19.29
N ASN A 24 -3.54 7.97 -20.36
CA ASN A 24 -5.00 7.89 -20.60
C ASN A 24 -5.33 6.72 -21.55
N LEU A 25 -6.15 5.75 -21.10
CA LEU A 25 -6.38 4.45 -21.76
C LEU A 25 -7.86 4.02 -21.62
N THR A 26 -8.42 3.34 -22.63
CA THR A 26 -9.72 2.65 -22.50
C THR A 26 -9.59 1.44 -21.55
N THR A 27 -10.67 0.91 -20.96
CA THR A 27 -10.61 -0.18 -19.97
C THR A 27 -9.79 -1.40 -20.43
N MET A 28 -9.93 -1.81 -21.70
CA MET A 28 -9.14 -2.94 -22.23
C MET A 28 -7.68 -2.57 -22.45
N THR A 29 -7.41 -1.36 -22.95
CA THR A 29 -6.03 -0.87 -23.11
C THR A 29 -5.36 -0.67 -21.75
N PHE A 30 -6.12 -0.30 -20.72
CA PHE A 30 -5.63 -0.14 -19.35
C PHE A 30 -5.19 -1.46 -18.74
N LEU A 31 -5.97 -2.55 -18.87
CA LEU A 31 -5.57 -3.86 -18.34
C LEU A 31 -4.29 -4.37 -19.01
N VAL A 32 -4.16 -4.20 -20.34
CA VAL A 32 -2.94 -4.54 -21.07
C VAL A 32 -1.76 -3.69 -20.59
N TRP A 33 -1.98 -2.39 -20.45
CA TRP A 33 -0.96 -1.47 -19.95
C TRP A 33 -0.54 -1.82 -18.52
N LEU A 34 -1.49 -2.06 -17.61
CA LEU A 34 -1.25 -2.43 -16.22
C LEU A 34 -0.40 -3.71 -16.15
N SER A 35 -0.78 -4.75 -16.89
CA SER A 35 -0.04 -6.01 -16.98
C SER A 35 1.41 -5.81 -17.43
N ASN A 36 1.67 -4.87 -18.34
CA ASN A 36 3.01 -4.59 -18.84
C ASN A 36 3.85 -3.72 -17.90
N ASN A 37 3.23 -2.96 -17.00
CA ASN A 37 3.94 -1.95 -16.18
C ASN A 37 3.98 -2.27 -14.69
N ILE A 38 3.11 -3.14 -14.17
CA ILE A 38 2.98 -3.40 -12.72
C ILE A 38 4.26 -3.95 -12.08
N GLU A 39 4.98 -4.80 -12.80
CA GLU A 39 6.25 -5.36 -12.32
C GLU A 39 7.33 -4.29 -12.21
N LYS A 40 7.45 -3.43 -13.23
CA LYS A 40 8.38 -2.30 -13.21
C LYS A 40 8.04 -1.34 -12.06
N ALA A 41 6.76 -1.01 -11.88
CA ALA A 41 6.33 -0.14 -10.79
C ALA A 41 6.69 -0.72 -9.41
N LEU A 42 6.56 -2.04 -9.25
CA LEU A 42 6.97 -2.71 -8.03
C LEU A 42 8.48 -2.66 -7.81
N VAL A 43 9.27 -2.97 -8.83
CA VAL A 43 10.74 -2.92 -8.76
C VAL A 43 11.20 -1.49 -8.43
N ASP A 44 10.73 -0.49 -9.17
CA ASP A 44 11.09 0.92 -8.94
C ASP A 44 10.77 1.37 -7.50
N ALA A 45 9.67 0.87 -6.92
CA ALA A 45 9.24 1.23 -5.57
C ALA A 45 10.08 0.57 -4.47
N PHE A 46 10.52 -0.68 -4.65
CA PHE A 46 11.18 -1.47 -3.61
C PHE A 46 12.70 -1.61 -3.76
N ASP A 47 13.25 -1.36 -4.94
CA ASP A 47 14.70 -1.37 -5.19
C ASP A 47 15.47 -0.46 -4.20
N PRO A 48 15.03 0.77 -3.89
CA PRO A 48 15.71 1.63 -2.92
C PRO A 48 15.77 1.09 -1.49
N ILE A 49 14.91 0.14 -1.13
CA ILE A 49 14.83 -0.46 0.22
C ILE A 49 15.23 -1.94 0.23
N GLY A 50 15.74 -2.47 -0.88
CA GLY A 50 16.32 -3.81 -0.97
C GLY A 50 15.32 -4.97 -0.83
N VAL A 51 14.04 -4.73 -1.08
CA VAL A 51 13.01 -5.79 -1.05
C VAL A 51 12.75 -6.27 -2.47
N ASN A 52 13.02 -7.54 -2.74
CA ASN A 52 12.87 -8.12 -4.09
C ASN A 52 11.78 -9.20 -4.18
N ASN A 53 11.34 -9.74 -3.04
CA ASN A 53 10.33 -10.79 -2.99
C ASN A 53 8.94 -10.21 -2.76
N ARG A 54 8.14 -10.12 -3.82
CA ARG A 54 6.72 -9.76 -3.78
C ARG A 54 5.86 -10.57 -2.81
N ASN A 55 6.24 -11.80 -2.47
CA ASN A 55 5.50 -12.62 -1.50
C ASN A 55 5.98 -12.41 -0.05
N SER A 56 7.02 -11.61 0.21
CA SER A 56 7.43 -11.22 1.56
C SER A 56 6.85 -9.88 2.02
N ILE A 57 5.99 -9.26 1.22
CA ILE A 57 5.27 -8.02 1.56
C ILE A 57 3.76 -8.24 1.64
N PHE A 58 3.04 -7.35 2.33
CA PHE A 58 1.57 -7.32 2.34
C PHE A 58 1.04 -6.48 1.16
N TRP A 59 -0.19 -6.76 0.72
CA TRP A 59 -0.72 -6.19 -0.53
C TRP A 59 -2.08 -5.54 -0.34
N ILE A 60 -2.22 -4.37 -0.95
CA ILE A 60 -3.47 -3.62 -1.02
C ILE A 60 -3.63 -3.18 -2.47
N ALA A 61 -4.66 -3.67 -3.14
CA ALA A 61 -4.96 -3.26 -4.50
C ALA A 61 -6.36 -2.66 -4.53
N HIS A 62 -6.48 -1.41 -4.99
CA HIS A 62 -7.77 -0.76 -5.16
C HIS A 62 -8.62 -1.58 -6.16
N PRO A 63 -9.79 -2.07 -5.72
CA PRO A 63 -10.63 -2.89 -6.56
C PRO A 63 -11.43 -2.00 -7.51
N GLY A 64 -10.84 -1.62 -8.65
CA GLY A 64 -11.61 -1.05 -9.76
C GLY A 64 -12.56 -2.08 -10.44
N GLY A 65 -12.52 -3.34 -9.97
CA GLY A 65 -13.30 -4.49 -10.40
C GLY A 65 -12.53 -5.80 -10.15
N PRO A 66 -13.19 -6.97 -10.10
CA PRO A 66 -12.52 -8.27 -9.86
C PRO A 66 -11.36 -8.54 -10.82
N THR A 67 -11.53 -8.18 -12.10
CA THR A 67 -10.55 -8.38 -13.17
C THR A 67 -9.18 -7.76 -12.89
N ILE A 68 -9.12 -6.66 -12.14
CA ILE A 68 -7.86 -5.97 -11.84
C ILE A 68 -7.07 -6.74 -10.78
N VAL A 69 -7.75 -7.21 -9.75
CA VAL A 69 -7.13 -7.96 -8.64
C VAL A 69 -6.58 -9.29 -9.19
N ASP A 70 -7.38 -10.01 -9.98
CA ASP A 70 -6.97 -11.26 -10.63
C ASP A 70 -5.77 -11.05 -11.56
N LEU A 71 -5.75 -9.95 -12.31
CA LEU A 71 -4.65 -9.62 -13.21
C LEU A 71 -3.35 -9.39 -12.44
N ILE A 72 -3.39 -8.66 -11.33
CA ILE A 72 -2.21 -8.40 -10.50
C ILE A 72 -1.71 -9.72 -9.90
N GLU A 73 -2.60 -10.53 -9.34
CA GLU A 73 -2.27 -11.83 -8.76
C GLU A 73 -1.56 -12.74 -9.77
N ALA A 74 -2.15 -12.91 -10.95
CA ALA A 74 -1.61 -13.74 -12.01
C ALA A 74 -0.29 -13.18 -12.55
N LYS A 75 -0.23 -11.88 -12.87
CA LYS A 75 0.95 -11.26 -13.48
C LYS A 75 2.16 -11.30 -12.55
N LEU A 76 1.92 -11.16 -11.25
CA LEU A 76 2.98 -11.14 -10.25
C LEU A 76 3.19 -12.49 -9.56
N SER A 77 2.46 -13.54 -9.95
CA SER A 77 2.54 -14.86 -9.30
C SER A 77 2.47 -14.75 -7.77
N LEU A 78 1.52 -13.96 -7.29
CA LEU A 78 1.27 -13.80 -5.86
C LEU A 78 0.65 -15.08 -5.33
N LYS A 79 0.90 -15.37 -4.05
CA LYS A 79 0.13 -16.41 -3.37
C LYS A 79 -1.31 -15.93 -3.16
N GLU A 80 -2.25 -16.86 -3.21
CA GLU A 80 -3.71 -16.59 -3.11
C GLU A 80 -4.06 -15.75 -1.88
N GLU A 81 -3.34 -15.90 -0.76
CA GLU A 81 -3.60 -15.12 0.45
C GLU A 81 -3.33 -13.62 0.33
N LYS A 82 -2.49 -13.18 -0.62
CA LYS A 82 -1.95 -11.82 -0.62
C LYS A 82 -2.99 -10.74 -0.87
N LEU A 83 -3.98 -11.02 -1.70
CA LEU A 83 -5.00 -10.04 -2.08
C LEU A 83 -6.36 -10.31 -1.42
N LYS A 84 -6.45 -11.23 -0.45
CA LYS A 84 -7.72 -11.60 0.21
C LYS A 84 -8.47 -10.41 0.79
N ALA A 85 -7.77 -9.52 1.50
CA ALA A 85 -8.38 -8.29 2.03
C ALA A 85 -8.89 -7.37 0.91
N SER A 86 -8.19 -7.31 -0.23
CA SER A 86 -8.64 -6.50 -1.39
C SER A 86 -9.85 -7.14 -2.10
N GLN A 87 -9.94 -8.48 -2.11
CA GLN A 87 -11.07 -9.22 -2.66
C GLN A 87 -12.32 -9.12 -1.77
N HIS A 88 -12.16 -9.13 -0.44
CA HIS A 88 -13.28 -9.08 0.50
C HIS A 88 -14.06 -7.74 0.43
N VAL A 89 -13.37 -6.65 0.12
CA VAL A 89 -13.91 -5.28 0.10
C VAL A 89 -14.63 -4.89 -1.21
N LEU A 90 -14.80 -5.81 -2.18
CA LEU A 90 -15.29 -5.55 -3.55
C LEU A 90 -16.77 -5.09 -3.64
N ARG A 91 -17.02 -3.77 -3.75
CA ARG A 91 -17.83 -3.08 -4.81
C ARG A 91 -18.06 -1.58 -4.54
N GLU A 92 -17.93 -1.11 -3.30
CA GLU A 92 -18.32 0.28 -2.91
C GLU A 92 -17.33 0.99 -1.99
N TYR A 93 -16.17 0.40 -1.71
CA TYR A 93 -15.28 0.86 -0.65
C TYR A 93 -13.87 1.19 -1.15
N SER A 94 -13.29 2.27 -0.61
CA SER A 94 -11.97 2.78 -0.98
C SER A 94 -10.82 1.98 -0.38
N VAL A 95 -9.58 2.26 -0.82
CA VAL A 95 -8.35 1.67 -0.25
C VAL A 95 -8.23 1.80 1.27
N LEU A 96 -8.89 2.79 1.88
CA LEU A 96 -8.90 2.99 3.32
C LEU A 96 -9.64 1.86 4.05
N PHE A 97 -10.69 1.30 3.45
CA PHE A 97 -11.41 0.17 4.03
C PHE A 97 -10.58 -1.11 3.99
N ILE A 98 -9.80 -1.33 2.92
CA ILE A 98 -8.88 -2.48 2.85
C ILE A 98 -7.80 -2.36 3.93
N LEU A 99 -7.28 -1.14 4.15
CA LEU A 99 -6.34 -0.87 5.25
C LEU A 99 -6.97 -1.14 6.63
N ASP A 100 -8.24 -0.75 6.82
CA ASP A 100 -8.99 -0.96 8.05
C ASP A 100 -9.24 -2.45 8.32
N GLU A 101 -9.71 -3.16 7.31
CA GLU A 101 -9.93 -4.61 7.40
C GLU A 101 -8.63 -5.36 7.68
N MET A 102 -7.57 -5.07 6.93
CA MET A 102 -6.27 -5.71 7.10
C MET A 102 -5.73 -5.53 8.53
N ARG A 103 -5.78 -4.30 9.08
CA ARG A 103 -5.26 -4.06 10.43
C ARG A 103 -6.13 -4.72 11.51
N ASN A 104 -7.46 -4.76 11.33
CA ASN A 104 -8.39 -5.34 12.29
C ASN A 104 -8.25 -6.87 12.29
N ASN A 105 -8.27 -7.50 11.12
CA ASN A 105 -8.05 -8.94 10.97
C ASN A 105 -6.67 -9.36 11.50
N SER A 106 -5.62 -8.57 11.22
CA SER A 106 -4.28 -8.83 11.79
C SER A 106 -4.29 -8.85 13.31
N ALA A 107 -5.06 -7.97 13.96
CA ALA A 107 -5.22 -7.95 15.41
C ALA A 107 -6.04 -9.13 15.94
N GLU A 108 -7.18 -9.42 15.31
CA GLU A 108 -8.08 -10.50 15.70
C GLU A 108 -7.39 -11.87 15.64
N VAL A 109 -6.59 -12.12 14.60
CA VAL A 109 -5.86 -13.39 14.43
C VAL A 109 -4.46 -13.39 15.06
N GLY A 110 -4.12 -12.36 15.84
CA GLY A 110 -2.90 -12.31 16.65
C GLY A 110 -1.59 -12.17 15.87
N LYS A 111 -1.59 -11.50 14.70
CA LYS A 111 -0.36 -11.20 13.95
C LYS A 111 0.48 -10.16 14.68
N LEU A 112 1.81 -10.22 14.46
CA LEU A 112 2.76 -9.30 15.10
C LEU A 112 2.67 -7.86 14.59
N THR A 113 2.22 -7.67 13.34
CA THR A 113 2.10 -6.35 12.72
C THR A 113 0.71 -6.15 12.13
N THR A 114 0.34 -4.89 11.94
CA THR A 114 -0.90 -4.47 11.27
C THR A 114 -0.94 -4.82 9.77
N GLY A 115 0.18 -5.24 9.20
CA GLY A 115 0.32 -5.68 7.80
C GLY A 115 0.47 -7.20 7.72
N GLU A 116 -0.44 -7.93 8.35
CA GLU A 116 -0.50 -9.40 8.33
C GLU A 116 0.74 -10.13 8.89
N GLY A 117 1.50 -9.45 9.76
CA GLY A 117 2.77 -9.95 10.31
C GLY A 117 3.99 -9.65 9.45
N LEU A 118 3.84 -8.87 8.37
CA LEU A 118 4.92 -8.44 7.48
C LEU A 118 5.29 -6.98 7.77
N GLU A 119 6.55 -6.61 7.55
CA GLU A 119 7.05 -5.25 7.80
C GLU A 119 6.68 -4.29 6.67
N TRP A 120 6.88 -4.72 5.43
CA TRP A 120 6.70 -3.91 4.24
C TRP A 120 5.46 -4.32 3.47
N GLY A 121 4.85 -3.36 2.79
CA GLY A 121 3.69 -3.59 1.95
C GLY A 121 3.59 -2.59 0.81
N VAL A 122 2.72 -2.92 -0.14
CA VAL A 122 2.43 -2.05 -1.28
C VAL A 122 0.93 -1.79 -1.36
N LEU A 123 0.60 -0.53 -1.65
CA LEU A 123 -0.73 -0.11 -2.03
C LEU A 123 -0.71 0.34 -3.48
N PHE A 124 -1.55 -0.29 -4.30
CA PHE A 124 -1.85 0.12 -5.67
C PHE A 124 -3.21 0.83 -5.72
N GLY A 125 -3.18 2.15 -5.91
CA GLY A 125 -4.38 2.98 -6.12
C GLY A 125 -4.66 3.15 -7.61
N ILE A 126 -5.93 3.13 -8.01
CA ILE A 126 -6.33 3.42 -9.40
C ILE A 126 -7.18 4.69 -9.42
N GLY A 127 -6.63 5.75 -10.00
CA GLY A 127 -7.30 7.04 -10.12
C GLY A 127 -8.33 7.07 -11.24
N LEU A 128 -9.26 8.04 -11.17
CA LEU A 128 -10.37 8.26 -12.12
C LEU A 128 -9.95 8.50 -13.59
N SER A 129 -8.65 8.64 -13.87
CA SER A 129 -8.10 8.80 -15.22
C SER A 129 -7.09 7.70 -15.57
N VAL A 130 -7.27 6.45 -15.08
CA VAL A 130 -6.39 5.30 -15.35
C VAL A 130 -4.91 5.52 -14.96
N THR A 131 -4.70 6.27 -13.88
CA THR A 131 -3.40 6.36 -13.21
C THR A 131 -3.26 5.22 -12.20
N VAL A 132 -2.06 4.64 -12.12
CA VAL A 132 -1.69 3.72 -11.06
C VAL A 132 -0.79 4.45 -10.07
N GLU A 133 -1.26 4.60 -8.85
CA GLU A 133 -0.49 5.12 -7.73
C GLU A 133 0.14 3.94 -7.00
N THR A 134 1.46 3.98 -6.78
CA THR A 134 2.19 2.95 -6.06
C THR A 134 2.73 3.55 -4.77
N VAL A 135 2.28 3.05 -3.63
CA VAL A 135 2.69 3.54 -2.32
C VAL A 135 3.35 2.41 -1.54
N VAL A 136 4.59 2.62 -1.12
CA VAL A 136 5.28 1.72 -0.19
C VAL A 136 4.81 2.04 1.23
N LEU A 137 4.37 1.01 1.93
CA LEU A 137 3.87 1.08 3.29
C LEU A 137 4.80 0.31 4.22
N ARG A 138 4.91 0.81 5.45
CA ARG A 138 5.54 0.09 6.56
C ARG A 138 4.49 -0.16 7.63
N SER A 139 4.37 -1.40 8.07
CA SER A 139 3.45 -1.77 9.14
C SER A 139 3.97 -1.33 10.50
N VAL A 140 3.09 -1.39 11.50
CA VAL A 140 3.44 -1.16 12.90
C VAL A 140 3.06 -2.38 13.73
N SER A 141 3.60 -2.48 14.95
CA SER A 141 3.26 -3.56 15.86
C SER A 141 1.76 -3.53 16.21
N THR A 142 1.12 -4.70 16.20
CA THR A 142 -0.28 -4.85 16.60
C THR A 142 -0.50 -4.51 18.07
N SER A 143 0.56 -4.56 18.90
CA SER A 143 0.50 -4.14 20.30
C SER A 143 0.00 -2.71 20.48
N TYR A 144 0.24 -1.81 19.50
CA TYR A 144 -0.26 -0.44 19.55
C TYR A 144 -1.79 -0.35 19.44
N LEU A 145 -2.45 -1.32 18.81
CA LEU A 145 -3.92 -1.38 18.70
C LEU A 145 -4.56 -1.89 20.00
N LEU A 146 -3.92 -2.88 20.65
CA LEU A 146 -4.42 -3.45 21.90
C LEU A 146 -4.37 -2.48 23.09
N ILE A 147 -3.43 -1.52 23.06
CA ILE A 147 -3.31 -0.48 24.09
C ILE A 147 -4.48 0.51 24.01
N GLY A 148 -4.95 0.85 22.80
CA GLY A 148 -6.08 1.76 22.61
C GLY A 148 -7.45 1.15 22.98
N SER A 149 -7.62 -0.18 22.83
CA SER A 149 -8.90 -0.85 23.11
C SER A 149 -9.15 -1.13 24.60
N ARG A 150 -8.17 -0.90 25.48
CA ARG A 150 -8.32 -1.02 26.94
C ARG A 150 -8.73 0.28 27.64
N ALA A 151 -8.96 1.35 26.89
CA ALA A 151 -9.27 2.68 27.43
C ALA A 151 -10.77 2.99 27.57
N HIS A 152 -11.67 2.02 27.37
CA HIS A 152 -13.12 2.19 27.52
C HIS A 152 -13.75 1.07 28.35
#